data_AF-A0A2R5FCT3-F1
#
_entry.id   AF-A0A2R5FCT3-F1
#
_cell.length_a   1.000
_cell.length_b   1.000
_cell.length_c   1.000
_cell.angle_alpha   90.00
_cell.angle_beta   90.00
_cell.angle_gamma   90.00
#
_symmetry.space_group_name_H-M   'P 1'
#
loop_
_entity.id
_entity.type
_entity.pdbx_description
1 polymer ?
#
loop_
_entity_poly.entity_id
_entity_poly.type
_entity_poly.pdbx_seq_one_letter_code
_entity_poly.pdbx_strand_id
1 'polypeptide(L)'
;MDESVSRPCKGVPMIRHHKAGLVLAALLGGMHALWTLLVAFGWAQLVMDFIFRLHFIKPVFEILPFQLATALMLVALTCLIGYVLGVCFAWLWNQLRR
;
A
#
# COMPACT_ATOMS: atom_id res chain seq x y z
N MET A 1 25.63 -48.69 3.89
CA MET A 1 26.07 -47.49 3.15
C MET A 1 24.86 -46.58 3.10
N ASP A 2 24.75 -45.69 4.07
CA ASP A 2 23.59 -44.80 4.25
C ASP A 2 24.06 -43.38 3.93
N GLU A 3 23.86 -42.96 2.67
CA GLU A 3 24.02 -41.57 2.27
C GLU A 3 22.86 -40.78 2.86
N SER A 4 23.05 -40.36 4.11
CA SER A 4 22.26 -39.29 4.71
C SER A 4 22.53 -38.00 3.93
N VAL A 5 21.78 -37.83 2.84
CA VAL A 5 21.74 -36.63 2.02
C VAL A 5 21.36 -35.46 2.92
N SER A 6 22.37 -34.71 3.36
CA SER A 6 22.22 -33.46 4.07
C SER A 6 21.54 -32.46 3.12
N ARG A 7 20.22 -32.29 3.27
CA ARG A 7 19.49 -31.26 2.52
C ARG A 7 20.05 -29.90 2.96
N PRO A 8 20.56 -29.06 2.03
CA PRO A 8 20.97 -27.72 2.42
C PRO A 8 19.74 -26.97 2.92
N CYS A 9 19.76 -26.56 4.19
CA CYS A 9 18.78 -25.64 4.74
C CYS A 9 18.82 -24.36 3.89
N LYS A 10 17.83 -24.18 3.02
CA LYS A 10 17.70 -22.94 2.23
C LYS A 10 17.48 -21.80 3.23
N GLY A 11 18.49 -20.96 3.39
CA GLY A 11 18.35 -19.71 4.14
C GLY A 11 17.20 -18.89 3.56
N VAL A 12 16.41 -18.25 4.43
CA VAL A 12 15.29 -17.44 3.97
C VAL A 12 15.83 -16.22 3.22
N PRO A 13 15.33 -15.90 2.02
CA PRO A 13 15.87 -14.80 1.21
C PRO A 13 15.72 -13.43 1.88
N MET A 14 16.75 -12.60 1.76
CA MET A 14 16.73 -11.18 2.17
C MET A 14 15.88 -10.35 1.22
N ILE A 15 15.14 -9.39 1.75
CA ILE A 15 14.27 -8.52 0.95
C ILE A 15 15.09 -7.35 0.40
N ARG A 16 14.98 -7.12 -0.91
CA ARG A 16 15.60 -5.94 -1.56
C ARG A 16 14.79 -4.68 -1.23
N HIS A 17 15.38 -3.77 -0.47
CA HIS A 17 14.76 -2.53 0.01
C HIS A 17 14.02 -1.75 -1.08
N HIS A 18 14.68 -1.40 -2.19
CA HIS A 18 14.04 -0.62 -3.25
C HIS A 18 12.88 -1.35 -3.93
N LYS A 19 12.95 -2.68 -4.07
CA LYS A 19 11.84 -3.45 -4.67
C LYS A 19 10.63 -3.43 -3.75
N ALA A 20 10.84 -3.66 -2.44
CA ALA A 20 9.76 -3.58 -1.46
C ALA A 20 9.15 -2.18 -1.39
N GLY A 21 9.99 -1.13 -1.38
CA GLY A 21 9.56 0.26 -1.45
C GLY A 21 8.71 0.54 -2.69
N LEU A 22 9.18 0.19 -3.89
CA LEU A 22 8.43 0.42 -5.13
C LEU A 22 7.11 -0.33 -5.18
N VAL A 23 7.05 -1.57 -4.67
CA VAL A 23 5.80 -2.35 -4.62
C VAL A 23 4.78 -1.67 -3.72
N LEU A 24 5.17 -1.25 -2.51
CA LEU A 24 4.23 -0.56 -1.62
C LEU A 24 3.87 0.85 -2.10
N ALA A 25 4.80 1.57 -2.73
CA ALA A 25 4.51 2.85 -3.37
C ALA A 25 3.46 2.69 -4.48
N ALA A 26 3.62 1.69 -5.35
CA ALA A 26 2.66 1.41 -6.42
C ALA A 26 1.30 0.96 -5.89
N LEU A 27 1.27 0.13 -4.85
CA LEU A 27 0.03 -0.34 -4.24
C LEU A 27 -0.75 0.81 -3.60
N LEU A 28 -0.11 1.59 -2.70
CA LEU A 28 -0.77 2.69 -2.02
C LEU A 28 -1.09 3.83 -2.99
N GLY A 29 -0.13 4.24 -3.81
CA GLY A 29 -0.33 5.29 -4.82
C GLY A 29 -1.42 4.93 -5.83
N GLY A 30 -1.42 3.68 -6.31
CA GLY A 30 -2.44 3.18 -7.24
C GLY A 30 -3.84 3.14 -6.63
N MET A 31 -3.97 2.70 -5.38
CA MET A 31 -5.24 2.75 -4.64
C MET A 31 -5.76 4.19 -4.53
N HIS A 32 -4.90 5.16 -4.24
CA HIS A 32 -5.31 6.57 -4.14
C HIS A 32 -5.53 7.22 -5.51
N ALA A 33 -4.83 6.78 -6.56
CA ALA A 33 -5.12 7.20 -7.92
C ALA A 33 -6.53 6.73 -8.32
N LEU A 34 -6.89 5.47 -8.03
CA LEU A 34 -8.25 4.96 -8.21
C LEU A 34 -9.27 5.80 -7.43
N TRP A 35 -8.98 6.13 -6.18
CA TRP A 35 -9.82 7.03 -5.40
C TRP A 35 -10.04 8.39 -6.09
N THR A 36 -8.99 9.01 -6.62
CA THR A 36 -9.13 10.30 -7.31
C THR A 36 -10.00 10.20 -8.58
N LEU A 37 -9.98 9.05 -9.27
CA LEU A 37 -10.88 8.78 -10.39
C LEU A 37 -12.33 8.68 -9.93
N LEU A 38 -12.61 8.00 -8.82
CA LEU A 38 -13.97 7.94 -8.25
C LEU A 38 -14.51 9.33 -7.91
N VAL A 39 -13.65 10.22 -7.39
CA VAL A 39 -14.04 11.62 -7.12
C VAL A 39 -14.31 12.36 -8.42
N ALA A 40 -13.46 12.20 -9.44
CA ALA A 40 -13.64 12.83 -10.75
C ALA A 40 -14.95 12.41 -11.45
N PHE A 41 -15.38 11.15 -11.28
CA PHE A 41 -16.63 10.63 -11.83
C PHE A 41 -17.85 10.84 -10.92
N GLY A 42 -17.69 11.45 -9.73
CA GLY A 42 -18.78 11.67 -8.77
C GLY A 42 -19.28 10.41 -8.06
N TRP A 43 -18.53 9.29 -8.11
CA TRP A 43 -18.91 8.03 -7.47
C TRP A 43 -18.34 7.86 -6.06
N ALA A 44 -17.41 8.72 -5.66
CA ALA A 44 -16.72 8.59 -4.38
C ALA A 44 -17.68 8.55 -3.17
N GLN A 45 -18.75 9.37 -3.17
CA GLN A 45 -19.69 9.42 -2.06
C GLN A 45 -20.43 8.08 -1.90
N LEU A 46 -20.96 7.54 -3.00
CA LEU A 46 -21.63 6.25 -3.02
C LEU A 46 -20.74 5.13 -2.48
N VAL A 47 -19.47 5.10 -2.90
CA VAL A 47 -18.50 4.10 -2.44
C VAL A 47 -18.21 4.25 -0.94
N MET A 48 -18.03 5.47 -0.44
CA MET A 48 -17.79 5.67 1.00
C MET A 48 -19.01 5.40 1.85
N ASP A 49 -20.21 5.77 1.41
CA ASP A 49 -21.45 5.46 2.11
C ASP A 49 -21.62 3.94 2.26
N PHE A 50 -21.29 3.18 1.20
CA PHE A 50 -21.25 1.72 1.27
C PHE A 50 -20.21 1.20 2.28
N ILE A 51 -18.97 1.68 2.21
CA ILE A 51 -17.89 1.25 3.10
C ILE A 51 -18.22 1.59 4.55
N PHE A 52 -18.66 2.82 4.85
CA PHE A 52 -19.00 3.23 6.22
C PHE A 52 -20.18 2.44 6.78
N ARG A 53 -21.18 2.13 5.94
CA ARG A 53 -22.28 1.25 6.35
C ARG A 53 -21.79 -0.14 6.73
N LEU A 54 -20.83 -0.73 5.99
CA LEU A 54 -20.23 -2.03 6.37
C LEU A 54 -19.53 -1.98 7.74
N HIS A 55 -19.11 -0.79 8.18
CA HIS A 55 -18.47 -0.57 9.47
C HIS A 55 -19.45 -0.06 10.55
N PHE A 56 -20.76 -0.03 10.26
CA PHE A 56 -21.78 0.51 11.17
C PHE A 56 -21.55 1.98 11.55
N ILE A 57 -20.91 2.76 10.66
CA ILE A 57 -20.61 4.19 10.85
C ILE A 57 -21.59 5.02 10.03
N LYS A 58 -22.18 6.06 10.65
CA LYS A 58 -22.91 7.12 9.95
C LYS A 58 -22.04 8.38 9.84
N PRO A 59 -21.48 8.67 8.66
CA PRO A 59 -20.66 9.87 8.48
C PRO A 59 -21.51 11.14 8.52
N VAL A 60 -20.92 12.25 9.00
CA VAL A 60 -21.48 13.61 8.95
C VAL A 60 -20.71 14.51 7.97
N PHE A 61 -19.88 13.91 7.12
CA PHE A 61 -19.01 14.61 6.18
C PHE A 61 -19.37 14.24 4.75
N GLU A 62 -19.17 15.21 3.84
CA GLU A 62 -19.34 15.03 2.41
C GLU A 62 -17.99 15.04 1.70
N ILE A 63 -17.91 14.32 0.58
CA ILE A 63 -16.73 14.34 -0.27
C ILE A 63 -16.76 15.58 -1.16
N LEU A 64 -15.68 16.34 -1.10
CA LEU A 64 -15.51 17.56 -1.89
C LEU A 64 -15.38 17.27 -3.40
N PRO A 65 -15.71 18.25 -4.27
CA PRO A 65 -15.50 18.14 -5.71
C PRO A 65 -14.04 17.88 -6.08
N PHE A 66 -13.83 17.23 -7.23
CA PHE A 66 -12.49 16.95 -7.75
C PHE A 66 -11.68 18.23 -7.95
N GLN A 67 -10.45 18.23 -7.43
CA GLN A 67 -9.45 19.27 -7.68
C GLN A 67 -8.13 18.60 -8.05
N LEU A 68 -7.60 18.95 -9.23
CA LEU A 68 -6.41 18.31 -9.79
C LEU A 68 -5.19 18.41 -8.87
N ALA A 69 -4.96 19.59 -8.28
CA ALA A 69 -3.82 19.80 -7.36
C ALA A 69 -3.89 18.88 -6.14
N THR A 70 -5.08 18.77 -5.51
CA THR A 70 -5.32 17.88 -4.36
C THR A 70 -5.15 16.42 -4.74
N ALA A 71 -5.63 16.01 -5.91
CA ALA A 71 -5.48 14.65 -6.41
C ALA A 71 -4.01 14.27 -6.62
N LEU A 72 -3.23 15.13 -7.30
CA LEU A 72 -1.80 14.92 -7.51
C LEU A 72 -1.03 14.87 -6.18
N MET A 73 -1.35 15.77 -5.25
CA MET A 73 -0.74 15.79 -3.93
C MET A 73 -1.03 14.50 -3.14
N LEU A 74 -2.27 14.01 -3.18
CA LEU A 74 -2.66 12.76 -2.51
C LEU A 74 -1.88 11.57 -3.06
N VAL A 75 -1.81 11.42 -4.38
CA VAL A 75 -1.09 10.30 -5.01
C VAL A 75 0.40 10.39 -4.74
N ALA A 76 1.02 11.57 -4.88
CA ALA A 76 2.45 11.76 -4.62
C ALA A 76 2.80 11.45 -3.16
N LEU A 77 2.01 11.96 -2.21
CA LEU A 77 2.21 11.73 -0.79
C LEU A 77 2.10 10.24 -0.43
N THR A 78 1.10 9.55 -0.97
CA THR A 78 0.85 8.13 -0.64
C THR A 78 1.86 7.20 -1.32
N CYS A 79 2.36 7.54 -2.52
CA CYS A 79 3.53 6.89 -3.12
C CYS A 79 4.77 7.03 -2.23
N LEU A 80 5.07 8.25 -1.75
CA LEU A 80 6.21 8.51 -0.87
C LEU A 80 6.11 7.71 0.43
N ILE A 81 4.95 7.75 1.08
CA ILE A 81 4.71 6.98 2.31
C ILE A 81 4.87 5.49 2.05
N GLY A 82 4.25 4.95 0.98
CA GLY A 82 4.37 3.54 0.61
C GLY A 82 5.83 3.13 0.37
N TYR A 83 6.60 3.97 -0.32
CA TYR A 83 8.02 3.72 -0.54
C TYR A 83 8.81 3.62 0.76
N VAL A 84 8.65 4.61 1.64
CA VAL A 84 9.33 4.66 2.94
C VAL A 84 8.94 3.44 3.78
N LEU A 85 7.65 3.12 3.87
CA LEU A 85 7.18 1.94 4.60
C LEU A 85 7.77 0.64 4.05
N GLY A 86 7.83 0.47 2.72
CA GLY A 86 8.40 -0.73 2.10
C GLY A 86 9.91 -0.87 2.35
N VAL A 87 10.66 0.24 2.33
CA VAL A 87 12.08 0.26 2.67
C VAL A 87 12.29 -0.07 4.16
N CYS A 88 11.53 0.56 5.07
CA CYS A 88 11.59 0.29 6.50
C CYS A 88 11.24 -1.16 6.82
N PHE A 89 10.21 -1.71 6.17
CA PHE A 89 9.82 -3.11 6.30
C PHE A 89 10.95 -4.05 5.87
N ALA A 90 11.53 -3.81 4.69
CA ALA A 90 12.64 -4.61 4.20
C ALA A 90 13.85 -4.54 5.14
N TRP A 91 14.16 -3.35 5.66
CA TRP A 91 15.25 -3.16 6.62
C TRP A 91 15.01 -3.92 7.92
N LEU A 92 13.84 -3.78 8.54
CA LEU A 92 13.49 -4.45 9.79
C LEU A 92 13.50 -5.98 9.61
N TRP A 93 12.90 -6.48 8.53
CA TRP A 93 12.89 -7.90 8.19
C TRP A 93 14.31 -8.46 8.06
N ASN A 94 15.16 -7.72 7.36
CA ASN A 94 16.55 -8.09 7.16
C ASN A 94 17.35 -8.08 8.48
N GLN A 95 17.04 -7.18 9.42
CA GLN A 95 17.68 -7.13 10.73
C GLN A 95 17.25 -8.29 11.64
N LEU A 96 15.96 -8.62 11.65
CA LEU A 96 15.44 -9.76 12.44
C LEU A 96 15.91 -11.13 11.93
N ARG A 97 16.50 -11.18 10.73
CA ARG A 97 17.00 -12.40 10.08
C ARG A 97 18.52 -12.52 10.05
N ARG A 98 19.24 -11.49 10.51
CA ARG A 98 20.67 -11.61 10.81
C ARG A 98 20.86 -12.38 12.10
#